data_AF-A0A7S2AQA3-F1
#
_entry.id   AF-A0A7S2AQA3-F1
#
_cell.length_a   1.000
_cell.length_b   1.000
_cell.length_c   1.000
_cell.angle_alpha   90.00
_cell.angle_beta   90.00
_cell.angle_gamma   90.00
#
_symmetry.space_group_name_H-M   'P 1'
#
loop_
_entity.id
_entity.type
_entity.pdbx_description
1 polymer ?
#
loop_
_entity_poly.entity_id
_entity_poly.type
_entity_poly.pdbx_seq_one_letter_code
_entity_poly.pdbx_strand_id
1 'polypeptide(L)'
;VLGVDISIKLSVEEATELQSELLQAYSEASFQRELDALLAQHPPLEGIINPDFKERWDYLLKHSQKNILYKHGFDGPHGAITMLAAFHEVNHHEEVQRLAAEIDGKLRITRGTALPPVIPVLVQPADEDCDSDDEVQRGIK
;
A
#
# COMPACT_ATOMS: atom_id res chain seq x y z
N VAL A 1 22.11 -2.01 -17.59
CA VAL A 1 20.78 -2.64 -17.63
C VAL A 1 19.79 -1.50 -17.68
N LEU A 2 19.10 -1.30 -18.81
CA LEU A 2 18.13 -0.21 -18.93
C LEU A 2 16.96 -0.52 -17.99
N GLY A 3 16.78 0.31 -16.96
CA GLY A 3 15.71 0.19 -15.98
C GLY A 3 14.39 0.60 -16.63
N VAL A 4 13.65 -0.37 -17.13
CA VAL A 4 12.26 -0.18 -17.52
C VAL A 4 11.44 -0.32 -16.24
N ASP A 5 10.92 0.82 -15.76
CA ASP A 5 9.98 0.85 -14.64
C ASP A 5 8.60 0.45 -15.16
N ILE A 6 8.21 -0.81 -14.94
CA ILE A 6 6.88 -1.30 -15.31
C ILE A 6 5.93 -0.88 -14.20
N SER A 7 5.31 0.29 -14.37
CA SER A 7 4.24 0.74 -13.48
C SER A 7 2.94 0.05 -13.86
N ILE A 8 2.45 -0.85 -13.00
CA ILE A 8 1.13 -1.46 -13.13
C ILE A 8 0.10 -0.41 -12.75
N LYS A 9 -0.81 -0.09 -13.66
CA LYS A 9 -1.94 0.82 -13.42
C LYS A 9 -3.22 0.00 -13.32
N LEU A 10 -4.01 0.27 -12.29
CA LEU A 10 -5.33 -0.35 -12.12
C LEU A 10 -6.39 0.59 -12.67
N SER A 11 -7.34 0.03 -13.42
CA SER A 11 -8.65 0.66 -13.60
C SER A 11 -9.44 0.63 -12.28
N VAL A 12 -10.50 1.42 -12.20
CA VAL A 12 -11.40 1.43 -11.03
C VAL A 12 -12.05 0.05 -10.83
N GLU A 13 -12.40 -0.63 -11.92
CA GLU A 13 -13.02 -1.96 -11.89
C GLU A 13 -12.04 -3.00 -11.33
N GLU A 14 -10.80 -3.04 -11.84
CA GLU A 14 -9.75 -3.96 -11.35
C GLU A 14 -9.40 -3.67 -9.88
N ALA A 15 -9.31 -2.40 -9.51
CA ALA A 15 -9.06 -1.97 -8.13
C ALA A 15 -10.16 -2.42 -7.17
N THR A 16 -11.42 -2.31 -7.60
CA THR A 16 -12.60 -2.74 -6.83
C THR A 16 -12.67 -4.25 -6.70
N GLU A 17 -12.40 -4.99 -7.78
CA GLU A 17 -12.33 -6.45 -7.75
C GLU A 17 -11.24 -6.93 -6.80
N LEU A 18 -10.02 -6.41 -6.93
CA LEU A 18 -8.89 -6.77 -6.08
C LEU A 18 -9.18 -6.46 -4.60
N GLN A 19 -9.71 -5.28 -4.26
CA GLN A 19 -10.05 -4.98 -2.86
C GLN A 19 -11.19 -5.85 -2.33
N SER A 20 -12.16 -6.20 -3.16
CA SER A 20 -13.24 -7.11 -2.76
C SER A 20 -12.71 -8.52 -2.44
N GLU A 21 -11.77 -9.03 -3.23
CA GLU A 21 -11.12 -10.32 -2.98
C GLU A 21 -10.25 -10.28 -1.71
N LEU A 22 -9.50 -9.20 -1.50
CA LEU A 22 -8.72 -9.01 -0.27
C LEU A 22 -9.63 -8.94 0.95
N LEU A 23 -10.73 -8.19 0.86
CA LEU A 23 -11.72 -8.10 1.93
C LEU A 23 -12.32 -9.48 2.25
N GLN A 24 -12.60 -10.30 1.23
CA GLN A 24 -13.08 -11.66 1.41
C GLN A 24 -12.04 -12.52 2.14
N ALA A 25 -10.78 -12.53 1.67
CA ALA A 25 -9.70 -13.29 2.29
C ALA A 25 -9.47 -12.90 3.75
N TYR A 26 -9.46 -11.60 4.05
CA TYR A 26 -9.34 -11.11 5.43
C TYR A 26 -10.60 -11.32 6.26
N SER A 27 -11.74 -11.59 5.64
CA SER A 27 -12.98 -11.96 6.35
C SER A 27 -13.07 -13.45 6.66
N GLU A 28 -12.17 -14.29 6.15
CA GLU A 28 -12.20 -15.72 6.39
C GLU A 28 -12.04 -16.05 7.88
N ALA A 29 -12.79 -17.04 8.35
CA ALA A 29 -12.78 -17.45 9.76
C ALA A 29 -11.43 -18.03 10.20
N SER A 30 -10.68 -18.66 9.29
CA SER A 30 -9.29 -19.11 9.49
C SER A 30 -8.39 -17.91 9.78
N PHE A 31 -8.39 -16.93 8.89
CA PHE A 31 -7.60 -15.71 9.03
C PHE A 31 -7.91 -14.97 10.33
N GLN A 32 -9.20 -14.73 10.61
CA GLN A 32 -9.62 -13.99 11.80
C GLN A 32 -9.22 -14.72 13.10
N ARG A 33 -9.24 -16.05 13.11
CA ARG A 33 -8.79 -16.84 14.27
C ARG A 33 -7.28 -16.74 14.49
N GLU A 34 -6.49 -16.76 13.42
CA GLU A 34 -5.04 -16.59 13.51
C GLU A 34 -4.68 -15.17 13.95
N LEU A 35 -5.40 -14.17 13.43
CA LEU A 35 -5.29 -12.78 13.86
C LEU A 35 -5.64 -12.61 15.35
N ASP A 36 -6.73 -13.22 15.83
CA ASP A 36 -7.11 -13.24 17.25
C ASP A 36 -6.00 -13.84 18.11
N ALA A 37 -5.44 -14.98 17.69
CA ALA A 37 -4.37 -15.65 18.41
C ALA A 37 -3.08 -14.81 18.45
N LEU A 38 -2.77 -14.10 17.37
CA LEU A 38 -1.61 -13.22 17.28
C LEU A 38 -1.76 -12.00 18.19
N LEU A 39 -2.92 -11.34 18.16
CA LEU A 39 -3.22 -10.17 19.01
C LEU A 39 -3.32 -10.53 20.49
N ALA A 40 -3.79 -11.73 20.83
CA ALA A 40 -3.80 -12.21 22.22
C ALA A 40 -2.39 -12.43 22.80
N GLN A 41 -1.41 -12.77 21.96
CA GLN A 41 -0.01 -12.95 22.36
C GLN A 41 0.75 -11.62 22.46
N HIS A 42 0.31 -10.59 21.73
CA HIS A 42 1.01 -9.31 21.62
C HIS A 42 0.01 -8.15 21.76
N PRO A 43 -0.23 -7.65 22.98
CA PRO A 43 -1.15 -6.54 23.21
C PRO A 43 -0.75 -5.28 22.42
N PRO A 44 -1.70 -4.40 22.05
CA PRO A 44 -1.51 -3.36 21.03
C PRO A 44 -0.40 -2.33 21.30
N LEU A 45 0.05 -2.16 22.54
CA LEU A 45 1.12 -1.22 22.88
C LEU A 45 2.53 -1.81 22.71
N GLU A 46 2.65 -3.13 22.71
CA GLU A 46 3.94 -3.85 22.65
C GLU A 46 4.14 -4.57 21.31
N GLY A 47 3.06 -4.93 20.61
CA GLY A 47 3.12 -5.74 19.39
C GLY A 47 3.87 -5.09 18.24
N ILE A 48 3.75 -3.78 18.01
CA ILE A 48 4.30 -3.15 16.79
C ILE A 48 5.82 -3.06 16.81
N ILE A 49 6.40 -2.96 18.01
CA ILE A 49 7.85 -2.91 18.21
C ILE A 49 8.41 -4.34 18.32
N ASN A 50 7.55 -5.33 18.57
CA ASN A 50 7.96 -6.72 18.72
C ASN A 50 8.28 -7.34 17.34
N PRO A 51 9.53 -7.76 17.09
CA PRO A 51 9.91 -8.35 15.80
C PRO A 51 9.16 -9.65 15.50
N ASP A 52 8.82 -10.45 16.52
CA ASP A 52 8.10 -11.71 16.35
C ASP A 52 6.65 -11.45 15.91
N PHE A 53 6.01 -10.42 16.48
CA PHE A 53 4.69 -9.99 16.04
C PHE A 53 4.75 -9.55 14.59
N LYS A 54 5.71 -8.68 14.24
CA LYS A 54 5.87 -8.18 12.87
C LYS A 54 6.09 -9.33 11.87
N GLU A 55 6.95 -10.29 12.19
CA GLU A 55 7.22 -11.43 11.32
C GLU A 55 5.96 -12.28 11.10
N ARG A 56 5.23 -12.60 12.18
CA ARG A 56 3.98 -13.38 12.08
C ARG A 56 2.86 -12.63 11.38
N TRP A 57 2.75 -11.33 11.63
CA TRP A 57 1.83 -10.44 10.94
C TRP A 57 2.10 -10.42 9.43
N ASP A 58 3.36 -10.18 9.06
CA ASP A 58 3.79 -10.15 7.66
C ASP A 58 3.55 -11.52 6.99
N TYR A 59 3.80 -12.63 7.71
CA TYR A 59 3.50 -13.98 7.23
C TYR A 59 2.00 -14.18 6.97
N LEU A 60 1.16 -13.84 7.94
CA LEU A 60 -0.29 -14.01 7.89
C LEU A 60 -0.89 -13.22 6.71
N LEU A 61 -0.49 -11.95 6.55
CA LEU A 61 -0.92 -11.13 5.41
C LEU A 61 -0.45 -11.73 4.08
N LYS A 62 0.86 -12.02 3.95
CA LYS A 62 1.44 -12.57 2.71
C LYS A 62 0.77 -13.86 2.31
N HIS A 63 0.51 -14.77 3.25
CA HIS A 63 -0.13 -16.04 2.96
C HIS A 63 -1.54 -15.84 2.41
N SER A 64 -2.32 -14.97 3.05
CA SER A 64 -3.73 -14.74 2.72
C SER A 64 -3.94 -14.02 1.40
N GLN A 65 -3.06 -13.06 1.08
CA GLN A 65 -3.17 -12.29 -0.17
C GLN A 65 -2.42 -12.92 -1.35
N LYS A 66 -1.61 -13.97 -1.14
CA LYS A 66 -0.69 -14.51 -2.17
C LYS A 66 -1.37 -14.81 -3.51
N ASN A 67 -2.45 -15.59 -3.48
CA ASN A 67 -3.13 -16.03 -4.71
C ASN A 67 -3.86 -14.87 -5.40
N ILE A 68 -4.35 -13.90 -4.62
CA ILE A 68 -5.02 -12.69 -5.11
C ILE A 68 -4.00 -11.82 -5.82
N LEU A 69 -2.87 -11.51 -5.17
CA LEU A 69 -1.81 -10.72 -5.78
C LEU A 69 -1.30 -11.37 -7.07
N TYR A 70 -1.10 -12.68 -7.08
CA TYR A 70 -0.72 -13.41 -8.28
C TYR A 70 -1.75 -13.27 -9.41
N LYS A 71 -3.04 -13.42 -9.11
CA LYS A 71 -4.15 -13.28 -10.08
C LYS A 71 -4.13 -11.90 -10.76
N HIS A 72 -3.84 -10.85 -10.00
CA HIS A 72 -3.86 -9.46 -10.47
C HIS A 72 -2.49 -8.95 -10.95
N GLY A 73 -1.52 -9.83 -11.16
CA GLY A 73 -0.21 -9.47 -11.73
C GLY A 73 0.80 -8.86 -10.75
N PHE A 74 0.50 -8.89 -9.45
CA PHE A 74 1.38 -8.42 -8.37
C PHE A 74 2.22 -9.57 -7.77
N ASP A 75 2.85 -10.39 -8.61
CA ASP A 75 3.70 -11.48 -8.14
C ASP A 75 5.06 -10.96 -7.58
N GLY A 76 5.69 -11.78 -6.74
CA GLY A 76 7.06 -11.58 -6.28
C GLY A 76 7.20 -10.90 -4.90
N PRO A 77 8.46 -10.66 -4.47
CA PRO A 77 8.77 -10.22 -3.11
C PRO A 77 8.23 -8.82 -2.78
N HIS A 78 7.96 -8.00 -3.80
CA HIS A 78 7.46 -6.63 -3.66
C HIS A 78 6.00 -6.47 -4.10
N GLY A 79 5.30 -7.57 -4.40
CA GLY A 79 3.94 -7.54 -4.95
C GLY A 79 2.96 -6.65 -4.18
N ALA A 80 2.94 -6.75 -2.85
CA ALA A 80 2.08 -5.91 -2.01
C ALA A 80 2.44 -4.41 -2.07
N ILE A 81 3.73 -4.07 -2.19
CA ILE A 81 4.19 -2.68 -2.31
C ILE A 81 3.81 -2.12 -3.69
N THR A 82 4.05 -2.90 -4.74
CA THR A 82 3.66 -2.55 -6.11
C THR A 82 2.14 -2.39 -6.24
N MET A 83 1.37 -3.27 -5.59
CA MET A 83 -0.09 -3.16 -5.49
C MET A 83 -0.50 -1.82 -4.86
N LEU A 84 0.05 -1.47 -3.70
CA LEU A 84 -0.27 -0.20 -3.04
C LEU A 84 0.06 1.01 -3.93
N ALA A 85 1.16 0.97 -4.68
CA ALA A 85 1.51 2.02 -5.62
C ALA A 85 0.49 2.12 -6.78
N ALA A 86 0.00 0.99 -7.28
CA ALA A 86 -0.97 0.95 -8.37
C ALA A 86 -2.34 1.57 -8.01
N PHE A 87 -2.68 1.63 -6.72
CA PHE A 87 -3.90 2.30 -6.24
C PHE A 87 -3.82 3.83 -6.29
N HIS A 88 -2.63 4.43 -6.47
CA HIS A 88 -2.46 5.89 -6.37
C HIS A 88 -3.42 6.67 -7.28
N GLU A 89 -3.63 6.20 -8.51
CA GLU A 89 -4.49 6.88 -9.49
C GLU A 89 -5.99 6.66 -9.21
N VAL A 90 -6.38 5.63 -8.47
CA VAL A 90 -7.80 5.23 -8.27
C VAL A 90 -8.30 5.39 -6.83
N ASN A 91 -7.43 5.72 -5.87
CA ASN A 91 -7.77 5.85 -4.45
C ASN A 91 -8.71 7.03 -4.12
N HIS A 92 -9.05 7.87 -5.11
CA HIS A 92 -10.02 8.95 -4.95
C HIS A 92 -11.47 8.51 -5.24
N HIS A 93 -11.68 7.29 -5.75
CA HIS A 93 -13.01 6.75 -5.99
C HIS A 93 -13.65 6.24 -4.69
N GLU A 94 -14.91 6.62 -4.46
CA GLU A 94 -15.65 6.33 -3.23
C GLU A 94 -15.72 4.84 -2.92
N GLU A 95 -15.97 4.00 -3.93
CA GLU A 95 -16.08 2.55 -3.74
C GLU A 95 -14.75 1.92 -3.30
N VAL A 96 -13.64 2.36 -3.88
CA VAL A 96 -12.29 1.95 -3.51
C VAL A 96 -11.96 2.40 -2.09
N GLN A 97 -12.35 3.62 -1.69
CA GLN A 97 -12.15 4.07 -0.31
C GLN A 97 -12.99 3.29 0.70
N ARG A 98 -14.24 2.98 0.35
CA ARG A 98 -15.16 2.19 1.19
C ARG A 98 -14.57 0.81 1.45
N LEU A 99 -14.14 0.11 0.41
CA LEU A 99 -13.56 -1.23 0.53
C LEU A 99 -12.22 -1.21 1.30
N ALA A 100 -11.37 -0.20 1.08
CA ALA A 100 -10.16 -0.01 1.88
C ALA A 100 -10.47 0.14 3.38
N ALA A 101 -11.47 0.94 3.74
CA ALA A 101 -11.90 1.10 5.13
C ALA A 101 -12.47 -0.20 5.73
N GLU A 102 -13.17 -1.01 4.94
CA GLU A 102 -13.65 -2.33 5.36
C GLU A 102 -12.49 -3.30 5.62
N ILE A 103 -11.48 -3.31 4.74
CA ILE A 103 -10.24 -4.08 4.92
C ILE A 103 -9.53 -3.66 6.21
N ASP A 104 -9.33 -2.37 6.44
CA ASP A 104 -8.72 -1.85 7.68
C ASP A 104 -9.48 -2.33 8.92
N GLY A 105 -10.81 -2.37 8.83
CA GLY A 105 -11.69 -2.93 9.86
C GLY A 105 -11.41 -4.42 10.12
N LYS A 106 -11.17 -5.22 9.08
CA LYS A 106 -10.85 -6.66 9.20
C LYS A 106 -9.46 -6.91 9.73
N LEU A 107 -8.50 -6.08 9.35
CA LEU A 107 -7.11 -6.17 9.82
C LEU A 107 -6.95 -5.61 11.24
N ARG A 108 -7.89 -4.78 11.70
CA ARG A 108 -7.90 -4.20 13.06
C ARG A 108 -6.68 -3.30 13.36
N ILE A 109 -6.02 -2.81 12.32
CA ILE A 109 -4.84 -1.93 12.38
C ILE A 109 -5.19 -0.57 13.02
N THR A 110 -6.42 -0.10 12.82
CA THR A 110 -6.83 1.27 13.20
C THR A 110 -7.43 1.38 14.60
N ARG A 111 -7.87 0.27 15.22
CA ARG A 111 -8.58 0.33 16.52
C ARG A 111 -7.71 0.21 17.77
N GLY A 112 -6.38 0.18 17.64
CA GLY A 112 -5.49 0.00 18.80
C GLY A 112 -4.07 0.59 18.68
N THR A 113 -3.84 1.52 17.75
CA THR A 113 -2.52 2.00 17.27
C THR A 113 -1.77 0.95 16.45
N ALA A 114 -1.59 1.15 15.14
CA ALA A 114 -0.36 1.68 14.53
C ALA A 114 -0.25 1.32 13.04
N LEU A 115 -0.77 2.21 12.20
CA LEU A 115 0.00 2.76 11.08
C LEU A 115 -0.26 4.27 11.12
N PRO A 116 0.73 5.15 10.88
CA PRO A 116 0.39 6.54 10.58
C PRO A 116 -0.58 6.53 9.40
N PRO A 117 -1.60 7.42 9.40
CA PRO A 117 -2.45 7.60 8.22
C PRO A 117 -1.51 7.77 7.03
N VAL A 118 -1.81 7.06 5.93
CA VAL A 118 -1.13 7.20 4.64
C VAL A 118 -0.75 8.65 4.47
N ILE A 119 0.55 8.96 4.55
CA ILE A 119 1.04 10.32 4.35
C ILE A 119 0.53 10.66 2.95
N PRO A 120 -0.37 11.65 2.78
CA PRO A 120 -0.65 12.13 1.44
C PRO A 120 0.69 12.64 0.94
N VAL A 121 1.27 11.90 -0.01
CA VAL A 121 2.44 12.36 -0.74
C VAL A 121 1.96 13.61 -1.44
N LEU A 122 2.24 14.76 -0.82
CA LEU A 122 2.29 16.04 -1.51
C LEU A 122 3.39 15.86 -2.56
N VAL A 123 2.99 15.37 -3.72
CA VAL A 123 3.76 15.51 -4.94
C VAL A 123 3.85 17.01 -5.14
N GLN A 124 4.93 17.60 -4.67
CA GLN A 124 5.26 18.96 -5.06
C GLN A 124 5.41 18.91 -6.58
N PRO A 125 4.68 19.76 -7.33
CA PRO A 125 4.92 19.86 -8.75
C PRO A 125 6.40 20.19 -8.92
N ALA A 126 7.09 19.35 -9.69
CA ALA A 126 8.48 19.61 -10.06
C ALA A 126 8.51 21.01 -10.68
N ASP A 127 9.32 21.89 -10.10
CA ASP A 127 9.55 23.22 -10.63
C ASP A 127 9.98 23.06 -12.10
N GLU A 128 9.12 23.53 -13.01
CA GLU A 128 9.45 23.75 -14.41
C GLU A 128 10.41 24.95 -14.47
N ASP A 129 11.69 24.73 -14.18
CA ASP A 129 12.73 25.69 -14.55
C ASP A 129 13.10 25.45 -16.01
N CYS A 130 12.47 26.29 -16.85
CA CYS A 130 12.79 26.54 -18.23
C CYS A 130 14.29 26.69 -18.46
N ASP A 131 14.77 25.83 -19.35
CA ASP A 131 15.74 26.09 -20.39
C ASP A 131 15.81 27.59 -20.80
N SER A 132 16.99 28.20 -20.72
CA SER A 132 17.78 28.56 -21.89
C SER A 132 18.87 29.60 -21.56
N ASP A 133 20.06 29.29 -22.08
CA ASP A 133 21.26 30.13 -22.22
C ASP A 133 20.97 31.57 -22.70
N ASP A 134 21.79 32.54 -22.27
CA ASP A 134 22.59 33.31 -23.23
C ASP A 134 23.68 34.20 -22.58
N GLU A 135 24.80 34.23 -23.28
CA GLU A 135 26.10 34.80 -22.97
C GLU A 135 26.19 36.22 -23.55
N VAL A 136 26.40 37.30 -22.76
CA VAL A 136 26.89 38.58 -23.34
C VAL A 136 27.81 39.37 -22.38
N GLN A 137 29.05 39.52 -22.82
CA GLN A 137 30.08 40.47 -22.38
C GLN A 137 29.61 41.94 -22.39
N ARG A 138 30.08 42.77 -21.44
CA ARG A 138 30.77 44.07 -21.66
C ARG A 138 30.77 44.99 -20.43
N GLY A 139 31.99 45.30 -19.97
CA GLY A 139 32.58 46.60 -19.56
C GLY A 139 31.77 47.80 -19.01
N ILE A 140 32.58 48.68 -18.40
CA ILE A 140 32.33 50.08 -17.96
C ILE A 140 31.74 50.13 -16.53
N LYS A 141 32.41 50.67 -15.50
CA LYS A 141 33.16 51.94 -15.42
C LYS A 141 34.17 51.92 -14.27
#